data_AF-A0A0G3H2P8-F1
#
_entry.id   AF-A0A0G3H2P8-F1
#
_cell.length_a   1.000
_cell.length_b   1.000
_cell.length_c   1.000
_cell.angle_alpha   90.00
_cell.angle_beta   90.00
_cell.angle_gamma   90.00
#
_symmetry.space_group_name_H-M   'P 1'
#
loop_
_entity.id
_entity.type
_entity.pdbx_description
1 polymer ?
#
loop_
_entity_poly.entity_id
_entity_poly.type
_entity_poly.pdbx_seq_one_letter_code
_entity_poly.pdbx_strand_id
1 'polypeptide(L)'
;MWHNATTLTGMEHEEYGHSFAVTVTRPEGQWIVRPFADDFSSIDTSIRAVRSLRSEGPAFALLCVEDEYFVIVRPTPNRVQLLLSDATMAVDDDFAAGVLGELGAEIPDLDADELDEVDGWPDGDFDLLADLGLSEEVLDVIVENQEPMPSEQLMRIAEELGFADELAEAAGIDG
;
A
#
# COMPACT_ATOMS: atom_id res chain seq x y z
N MET A 1 -1.18 7.82 55.95
CA MET A 1 -0.34 8.41 54.88
C MET A 1 -0.03 7.26 53.94
N TRP A 2 -0.91 6.96 52.97
CA TRP A 2 -0.96 7.58 51.63
C TRP A 2 0.41 7.57 50.96
N HIS A 3 0.63 6.65 50.02
CA HIS A 3 0.60 6.99 48.60
C HIS A 3 0.36 5.73 47.76
N ASN A 4 -0.73 5.75 46.99
CA ASN A 4 -0.99 4.87 45.86
C ASN A 4 0.03 5.21 44.75
N ALA A 5 0.71 4.21 44.20
CA ALA A 5 1.31 4.32 42.89
C ALA A 5 0.24 3.96 41.86
N THR A 6 -0.43 5.00 41.37
CA THR A 6 -1.25 4.95 40.16
C THR A 6 -0.32 4.71 38.97
N THR A 7 -0.29 3.50 38.42
CA THR A 7 0.21 3.27 37.06
C THR A 7 -0.89 3.72 36.10
N LEU A 8 -0.92 5.03 35.81
CA LEU A 8 -1.52 5.57 34.60
C LEU A 8 -0.34 5.86 33.68
N THR A 9 -0.19 5.04 32.65
CA THR A 9 -0.28 5.45 31.24
C THR A 9 -0.27 4.14 30.45
N GLY A 10 -1.42 3.46 30.38
CA GLY A 10 -1.74 2.80 29.13
C GLY A 10 -1.97 3.93 28.17
N MET A 11 -1.01 4.16 27.26
CA MET A 11 -1.23 5.07 26.15
C MET A 11 -2.40 4.45 25.37
N GLU A 12 -3.52 5.15 25.33
CA GLU A 12 -4.58 4.90 24.37
C GLU A 12 -3.93 5.06 22.99
N HIS A 13 -3.50 3.93 22.40
CA HIS A 13 -3.25 3.82 20.96
C HIS A 13 -4.63 3.69 20.31
N GLU A 14 -5.38 4.77 20.31
CA GLU A 14 -6.52 5.03 19.46
C GLU A 14 -6.03 6.22 18.61
N GLU A 15 -5.87 6.20 17.29
CA GLU A 15 -6.28 5.27 16.22
C GLU A 15 -5.45 5.72 14.99
N TYR A 16 -4.20 5.27 14.86
CA TYR A 16 -3.46 5.39 13.59
C TYR A 16 -3.50 3.99 12.98
N GLY A 17 -4.08 3.85 11.79
CA GLY A 17 -4.22 2.53 11.19
C GLY A 17 -2.86 1.90 10.87
N HIS A 18 -2.90 0.62 10.55
CA HIS A 18 -1.70 -0.20 10.46
C HIS A 18 -0.94 0.06 9.16
N SER A 19 0.23 0.70 9.25
CA SER A 19 1.13 0.86 8.11
C SER A 19 2.07 -0.33 7.96
N PHE A 20 2.29 -0.77 6.71
CA PHE A 20 3.34 -1.73 6.38
C PHE A 20 3.88 -1.51 4.98
N ALA A 21 5.13 -1.93 4.77
CA ALA A 21 5.77 -1.92 3.46
C ALA A 21 6.46 -3.27 3.24
N VAL A 22 6.03 -3.98 2.20
CA VAL A 22 6.59 -5.29 1.84
C VAL A 22 7.06 -5.31 0.39
N THR A 23 8.16 -6.01 0.14
CA THR A 23 8.54 -6.41 -1.21
C THR A 23 8.03 -7.80 -1.50
N VAL A 24 7.58 -8.02 -2.74
CA VAL A 24 7.09 -9.31 -3.24
C VAL A 24 7.94 -9.72 -4.43
N THR A 25 8.42 -10.96 -4.45
CA THR A 25 9.14 -11.55 -5.59
C THR A 25 8.74 -13.00 -5.80
N ARG A 26 8.94 -13.52 -7.02
CA ARG A 26 8.61 -14.91 -7.36
C ARG A 26 9.77 -15.72 -7.96
N PRO A 27 10.90 -15.90 -7.24
CA PRO A 27 12.00 -16.73 -7.72
C PRO A 27 11.58 -18.20 -7.80
N GLU A 28 11.95 -18.87 -8.90
CA GLU A 28 11.69 -20.30 -9.12
C GLU A 28 10.20 -20.70 -8.93
N GLY A 29 9.27 -19.76 -9.14
CA GLY A 29 7.83 -19.97 -9.02
C GLY A 29 7.28 -19.87 -7.60
N GLN A 30 8.12 -19.65 -6.58
CA GLN A 30 7.72 -19.51 -5.18
C GLN A 30 7.58 -18.05 -4.79
N TRP A 31 6.50 -17.70 -4.09
CA TRP A 31 6.31 -16.36 -3.56
C TRP A 31 7.23 -16.13 -2.35
N ILE A 32 7.84 -14.96 -2.31
CA ILE A 32 8.62 -14.49 -1.17
C ILE A 32 8.18 -13.05 -0.89
N VAL A 33 7.64 -12.83 0.30
CA VAL A 33 7.25 -11.51 0.80
C VAL A 33 8.20 -11.13 1.93
N ARG A 34 8.71 -9.90 1.92
CA ARG A 34 9.63 -9.41 2.96
C ARG A 34 9.30 -7.99 3.38
N PRO A 35 9.15 -7.70 4.68
CA PRO A 35 9.00 -6.33 5.14
C PRO A 35 10.30 -5.56 4.92
N PHE A 36 10.16 -4.26 4.70
CA PHE A 36 11.27 -3.32 4.70
C PHE A 36 10.87 -2.03 5.42
N ALA A 37 11.87 -1.29 5.90
CA ALA A 37 11.62 0.00 6.53
C ALA A 37 11.29 1.03 5.44
N ASP A 38 10.10 1.60 5.53
CA ASP A 38 9.67 2.76 4.77
C ASP A 38 9.04 3.75 5.75
N ASP A 39 9.41 5.03 5.64
CA ASP A 39 8.81 6.10 6.43
C ASP A 39 7.75 6.87 5.64
N PHE A 40 7.44 6.39 4.42
CA PHE A 40 6.48 7.00 3.50
C PHE A 40 6.78 8.48 3.24
N SER A 41 8.04 8.91 3.31
CA SER A 41 8.41 10.28 2.95
C SER A 41 8.66 10.45 1.45
N SER A 42 8.90 9.34 0.73
CA SER A 42 9.20 9.36 -0.69
C SER A 42 9.09 7.97 -1.32
N ILE A 43 8.36 7.90 -2.44
CA ILE A 43 8.17 6.67 -3.24
C ILE A 43 9.50 6.05 -3.74
N ASP A 44 10.54 6.87 -3.80
CA ASP A 44 11.89 6.47 -4.17
C ASP A 44 12.48 5.41 -3.22
N THR A 45 12.06 5.39 -1.94
CA THR A 45 12.46 4.37 -0.97
C THR A 45 11.98 2.99 -1.41
N SER A 46 10.69 2.87 -1.74
CA SER A 46 10.07 1.62 -2.18
C SER A 46 10.59 1.18 -3.55
N ILE A 47 10.80 2.13 -4.49
CA ILE A 47 11.41 1.85 -5.80
C ILE A 47 12.81 1.23 -5.61
N ARG A 48 13.63 1.79 -4.71
CA ARG A 48 14.97 1.26 -4.41
C ARG A 48 14.89 -0.09 -3.72
N ALA A 49 13.93 -0.31 -2.82
CA ALA A 49 13.73 -1.59 -2.16
C ALA A 49 13.48 -2.71 -3.17
N VAL A 50 12.55 -2.51 -4.12
CA VAL A 50 12.25 -3.49 -5.17
C VAL A 50 13.44 -3.72 -6.08
N ARG A 51 14.10 -2.65 -6.57
CA ARG A 51 15.30 -2.77 -7.42
C ARG A 51 16.46 -3.51 -6.73
N SER A 52 16.56 -3.39 -5.41
CA SER A 52 17.62 -4.03 -4.62
C SER A 52 17.48 -5.55 -4.51
N LEU A 53 16.28 -6.09 -4.76
CA LEU A 53 16.07 -7.54 -4.81
C LEU A 53 16.89 -8.22 -5.92
N ARG A 54 17.20 -7.48 -7.01
CA ARG A 54 17.88 -8.01 -8.21
C ARG A 54 17.21 -9.30 -8.72
N SER A 55 15.88 -9.36 -8.62
CA SER A 55 15.12 -10.53 -9.05
C SER A 55 15.20 -10.71 -10.56
N GLU A 56 15.36 -11.96 -11.00
CA GLU A 56 15.22 -12.33 -12.41
C GLU A 56 13.75 -12.54 -12.80
N GLY A 57 12.85 -12.62 -11.81
CA GLY A 57 11.41 -12.75 -11.99
C GLY A 57 10.64 -11.48 -11.58
N PRO A 58 9.30 -11.58 -11.48
CA PRO A 58 8.47 -10.49 -11.01
C PRO A 58 8.93 -9.95 -9.65
N ALA A 59 8.93 -8.63 -9.53
CA ALA A 59 9.23 -7.94 -8.28
C ALA A 59 8.43 -6.63 -8.19
N PHE A 60 7.77 -6.42 -7.06
CA PHE A 60 6.99 -5.22 -6.76
C PHE A 60 6.95 -4.98 -5.24
N ALA A 61 6.41 -3.86 -4.80
CA ALA A 61 6.11 -3.60 -3.40
C ALA A 61 4.63 -3.33 -3.21
N LEU A 62 4.14 -3.70 -2.02
CA LEU A 62 2.83 -3.32 -1.50
C LEU A 62 3.07 -2.43 -0.29
N LEU A 63 2.47 -1.25 -0.29
CA LEU A 63 2.57 -0.25 0.76
C LEU A 63 1.17 0.00 1.28
N CYS A 64 0.94 -0.17 2.57
CA CYS A 64 -0.28 0.24 3.25
C CYS A 64 0.10 1.41 4.17
N VAL A 65 -0.55 2.55 4.00
CA VAL A 65 -0.25 3.77 4.75
C VAL A 65 -1.43 4.08 5.64
N GLU A 66 -1.19 3.94 6.94
CA GLU A 66 -2.16 4.19 8.02
C GLU A 66 -3.49 3.44 7.86
N ASP A 67 -3.51 2.38 7.05
CA ASP A 67 -4.73 1.69 6.61
C ASP A 67 -5.80 2.65 6.04
N GLU A 68 -5.37 3.78 5.49
CA GLU A 68 -6.19 4.80 4.82
C GLU A 68 -6.12 4.66 3.30
N TYR A 69 -4.94 4.30 2.78
CA TYR A 69 -4.75 3.95 1.38
C TYR A 69 -3.58 2.98 1.20
N PHE A 70 -3.45 2.44 -0.01
CA PHE A 70 -2.30 1.65 -0.38
C PHE A 70 -1.72 2.08 -1.72
N VAL A 71 -0.45 1.69 -1.92
CA VAL A 71 0.28 1.90 -3.16
C VAL A 71 0.92 0.58 -3.61
N ILE A 72 0.78 0.26 -4.89
CA ILE A 72 1.51 -0.83 -5.53
C ILE A 72 2.64 -0.22 -6.36
N VAL A 73 3.88 -0.62 -6.08
CA VAL A 73 5.07 -0.08 -6.74
C VAL A 73 5.75 -1.16 -7.55
N ARG A 74 5.78 -1.01 -8.87
CA ARG A 74 6.41 -1.99 -9.77
C ARG A 74 7.40 -1.34 -10.73
N PRO A 75 8.69 -1.22 -10.33
CA PRO A 75 9.74 -0.82 -11.24
C PRO A 75 9.98 -1.88 -12.32
N THR A 76 9.89 -1.47 -13.58
CA THR A 76 10.31 -2.24 -14.75
C THR A 76 11.61 -1.66 -15.32
N PRO A 77 12.27 -2.33 -16.28
CA PRO A 77 13.42 -1.76 -16.97
C PRO A 77 13.13 -0.44 -17.70
N ASN A 78 11.87 -0.20 -18.10
CA ASN A 78 11.49 0.92 -18.95
C ASN A 78 10.84 2.08 -18.19
N ARG A 79 10.10 1.78 -17.12
CA ARG A 79 9.37 2.76 -16.29
C ARG A 79 9.09 2.22 -14.90
N VAL A 80 8.70 3.07 -13.97
CA VAL A 80 8.04 2.65 -12.73
C VAL A 80 6.54 2.65 -13.00
N GLN A 81 5.88 1.52 -12.75
CA GLN A 81 4.42 1.45 -12.72
C GLN A 81 3.96 1.65 -11.29
N LEU A 82 2.88 2.40 -11.10
CA LEU A 82 2.31 2.74 -9.80
C LEU A 82 0.80 2.59 -9.84
N LEU A 83 0.20 2.12 -8.75
CA LEU A 83 -1.22 2.25 -8.49
C LEU A 83 -1.39 2.85 -7.10
N LEU A 84 -2.19 3.91 -6.98
CA LEU A 84 -2.65 4.50 -5.73
C LEU A 84 -4.12 4.14 -5.55
N SER A 85 -4.51 3.60 -4.39
CA SER A 85 -5.91 3.17 -4.16
C SER A 85 -6.87 4.33 -3.93
N ASP A 86 -6.37 5.47 -3.46
CA ASP A 86 -7.17 6.67 -3.21
C ASP A 86 -6.37 7.94 -3.53
N ALA A 87 -6.73 8.60 -4.62
CA ALA A 87 -6.12 9.85 -5.06
C ALA A 87 -6.53 11.06 -4.19
N THR A 88 -7.62 10.99 -3.43
CA THR A 88 -8.06 12.09 -2.56
C THR A 88 -7.11 12.31 -1.39
N MET A 89 -6.42 11.26 -0.95
CA MET A 89 -5.40 11.32 0.10
C MET A 89 -4.26 12.29 -0.21
N ALA A 90 -4.00 12.57 -1.49
CA ALA A 90 -2.99 13.55 -1.90
C ALA A 90 -3.30 15.01 -1.48
N VAL A 91 -4.52 15.29 -1.01
CA VAL A 91 -4.91 16.60 -0.50
C VAL A 91 -4.29 16.88 0.87
N ASP A 92 -4.16 15.88 1.74
CA ASP A 92 -3.65 16.03 3.11
C ASP A 92 -2.34 15.23 3.39
N ASP A 93 -2.01 14.26 2.55
CA ASP A 93 -0.83 13.40 2.69
C ASP A 93 0.23 13.65 1.58
N ASP A 94 1.43 14.06 2.00
CA ASP A 94 2.56 14.38 1.12
C ASP A 94 3.08 13.15 0.32
N PHE A 95 2.91 11.92 0.85
CA PHE A 95 3.33 10.70 0.16
C PHE A 95 2.40 10.39 -1.00
N ALA A 96 1.09 10.42 -0.77
CA ALA A 96 0.08 10.26 -1.81
C ALA A 96 0.22 11.34 -2.89
N ALA A 97 0.46 12.60 -2.50
CA ALA A 97 0.77 13.68 -3.42
C ALA A 97 2.04 13.41 -4.25
N GLY A 98 3.09 12.87 -3.63
CA GLY A 98 4.30 12.43 -4.31
C GLY A 98 4.05 11.30 -5.33
N VAL A 99 3.18 10.35 -5.00
CA VAL A 99 2.78 9.26 -5.89
C VAL A 99 2.00 9.78 -7.11
N LEU A 100 1.02 10.68 -6.93
CA LEU A 100 0.32 11.32 -8.05
C LEU A 100 1.28 12.13 -8.94
N GLY A 101 2.25 12.81 -8.33
CA GLY A 101 3.29 13.53 -9.05
C GLY A 101 4.12 12.63 -9.98
N GLU A 102 4.48 11.42 -9.53
CA GLU A 102 5.17 10.42 -10.37
C GLU A 102 4.26 9.83 -11.45
N LEU A 103 2.96 9.69 -11.18
CA LEU A 103 1.95 9.31 -12.18
C LEU A 103 1.70 10.41 -13.22
N GLY A 104 2.11 11.65 -12.93
CA GLY A 104 1.80 12.82 -13.75
C GLY A 104 0.35 13.28 -13.64
N ALA A 105 -0.32 12.88 -12.56
CA ALA A 105 -1.68 13.30 -12.20
C ALA A 105 -1.66 14.60 -11.39
N GLU A 106 -2.80 15.30 -11.36
CA GLU A 106 -2.98 16.51 -10.55
C GLU A 106 -3.59 16.12 -9.19
N ILE A 107 -3.18 16.83 -8.13
CA ILE A 107 -3.82 16.72 -6.82
C ILE A 107 -5.26 17.23 -6.96
N PRO A 108 -6.26 16.53 -6.39
CA PRO A 108 -7.64 17.00 -6.42
C PRO A 108 -7.80 18.42 -5.85
N ASP A 109 -8.62 19.23 -6.50
CA ASP A 109 -8.99 20.57 -6.02
C ASP A 109 -10.11 20.45 -4.97
N LEU A 110 -9.73 19.99 -3.79
CA LEU A 110 -10.59 19.80 -2.62
C LEU A 110 -9.95 20.48 -1.40
N ASP A 111 -10.77 21.00 -0.49
CA ASP A 111 -10.27 21.40 0.82
C ASP A 111 -10.13 20.14 1.72
N ALA A 112 -9.14 20.13 2.61
CA ALA A 112 -8.87 18.96 3.46
C ALA A 112 -10.05 18.58 4.38
N ASP A 113 -10.91 19.55 4.75
CA ASP A 113 -12.13 19.31 5.51
C ASP A 113 -13.28 18.72 4.68
N GLU A 114 -13.15 18.64 3.35
CA GLU A 114 -14.12 18.01 2.46
C GLU A 114 -13.78 16.53 2.15
N LEU A 115 -12.63 16.01 2.60
CA LEU A 115 -12.19 14.65 2.31
C LEU A 115 -13.17 13.58 2.80
N ASP A 116 -13.75 13.76 3.99
CA ASP A 116 -14.75 12.85 4.55
C ASP A 116 -16.10 12.88 3.79
N GLU A 117 -16.30 13.86 2.90
CA GLU A 117 -17.54 14.05 2.13
C GLU A 117 -17.45 13.54 0.68
N VAL A 118 -16.27 13.09 0.24
CA VAL A 118 -16.03 12.59 -1.11
C VAL A 118 -15.65 11.13 -1.10
N ASP A 119 -16.18 10.38 -2.06
CA ASP A 119 -15.70 9.02 -2.30
C ASP A 119 -14.31 9.09 -2.93
N GLY A 120 -13.35 8.37 -2.35
CA GLY A 120 -12.01 8.19 -2.91
C GLY A 120 -12.03 7.52 -4.29
N TRP A 121 -10.95 7.64 -5.05
CA TRP A 121 -10.83 6.86 -6.29
C TRP A 121 -9.40 6.40 -6.56
N PRO A 122 -9.24 5.19 -7.10
CA PRO A 122 -7.92 4.68 -7.48
C PRO A 122 -7.39 5.39 -8.74
N ASP A 123 -6.07 5.52 -8.85
CA ASP A 123 -5.39 6.07 -10.02
C ASP A 123 -4.06 5.35 -10.29
N GLY A 124 -3.66 5.28 -11.57
CA GLY A 124 -2.40 4.70 -12.01
C GLY A 124 -2.51 3.53 -13.02
N ASP A 125 -1.54 2.63 -12.99
CA ASP A 125 -1.39 1.49 -13.90
C ASP A 125 -2.21 0.28 -13.42
N PHE A 126 -3.47 0.15 -13.78
CA PHE A 126 -4.31 -1.01 -13.38
C PHE A 126 -3.87 -2.34 -14.00
N ASP A 127 -3.08 -2.32 -15.08
CA ASP A 127 -2.52 -3.52 -15.70
C ASP A 127 -1.22 -4.02 -15.03
N LEU A 128 -0.75 -3.35 -13.97
CA LEU A 128 0.59 -3.56 -13.42
C LEU A 128 0.81 -4.94 -12.80
N LEU A 129 -0.21 -5.77 -12.63
CA LEU A 129 -0.10 -7.16 -12.13
C LEU A 129 -0.60 -8.20 -13.15
N ALA A 130 -0.95 -7.78 -14.38
CA ALA A 130 -1.56 -8.63 -15.40
C ALA A 130 -0.72 -9.83 -15.82
N ASP A 131 0.60 -9.66 -15.95
CA ASP A 131 1.52 -10.77 -16.29
C ASP A 131 1.70 -11.78 -15.14
N LEU A 132 1.21 -11.47 -13.94
CA LEU A 132 1.20 -12.36 -12.77
C LEU A 132 -0.10 -13.15 -12.64
N GLY A 133 -1.11 -12.82 -13.46
CA GLY A 133 -2.40 -13.49 -13.49
C GLY A 133 -3.56 -12.69 -12.89
N LEU A 134 -3.32 -11.48 -12.37
CA LEU A 134 -4.37 -10.58 -11.90
C LEU A 134 -4.72 -9.58 -13.01
N SER A 135 -5.86 -9.74 -13.65
CA SER A 135 -6.23 -8.85 -14.76
C SER A 135 -6.57 -7.44 -14.27
N GLU A 136 -6.51 -6.48 -15.20
CA GLU A 136 -6.90 -5.09 -14.97
C GLU A 136 -8.31 -5.00 -14.37
N GLU A 137 -9.28 -5.74 -14.93
CA GLU A 137 -10.67 -5.71 -14.47
C GLU A 137 -10.86 -6.30 -13.07
N VAL A 138 -10.06 -7.30 -12.70
CA VAL A 138 -10.13 -7.86 -11.33
C VAL A 138 -9.50 -6.90 -10.34
N LEU A 139 -8.36 -6.29 -10.69
CA LEU A 139 -7.73 -5.29 -9.84
C LEU A 139 -8.67 -4.10 -9.64
N ASP A 140 -9.26 -3.57 -10.72
CA ASP A 140 -10.25 -2.49 -10.71
C ASP A 140 -11.41 -2.77 -9.75
N VAL A 141 -12.02 -3.96 -9.86
CA VAL A 141 -13.11 -4.39 -8.94
C VAL A 141 -12.66 -4.45 -7.48
N ILE A 142 -11.41 -4.83 -7.21
CA ILE A 142 -10.89 -4.87 -5.84
C ILE A 142 -10.71 -3.44 -5.31
N VAL A 143 -10.10 -2.55 -6.10
CA VAL A 143 -9.67 -1.22 -5.64
C VAL A 143 -10.78 -0.17 -5.65
N GLU A 144 -11.80 -0.32 -6.48
CA GLU A 144 -13.00 0.53 -6.45
C GLU A 144 -13.93 0.19 -5.26
N ASN A 145 -13.73 -0.96 -4.61
CA ASN A 145 -14.54 -1.35 -3.48
C ASN A 145 -14.01 -0.72 -2.18
N GLN A 146 -14.70 0.32 -1.71
CA GLN A 146 -14.35 1.05 -0.49
C GLN A 146 -14.88 0.45 0.82
N GLU A 147 -15.69 -0.62 0.75
CA GLU A 147 -16.16 -1.32 1.96
C GLU A 147 -15.02 -1.97 2.77
N PRO A 148 -14.06 -2.71 2.15
CA PRO A 148 -12.90 -3.23 2.86
C PRO A 148 -11.84 -2.15 3.14
N MET A 149 -11.13 -2.32 4.25
CA MET A 149 -9.95 -1.52 4.55
C MET A 149 -8.85 -1.74 3.48
N PRO A 150 -7.96 -0.77 3.24
CA PRO A 150 -6.82 -0.90 2.33
C PRO A 150 -5.98 -2.16 2.53
N SER A 151 -5.71 -2.53 3.78
CA SER A 151 -5.02 -3.78 4.13
C SER A 151 -5.79 -5.03 3.68
N GLU A 152 -7.12 -5.04 3.81
CA GLU A 152 -7.99 -6.11 3.34
C GLU A 152 -8.05 -6.17 1.81
N GLN A 153 -8.01 -5.04 1.12
CA GLN A 153 -7.89 -4.99 -0.35
C GLN A 153 -6.56 -5.59 -0.82
N LEU A 154 -5.45 -5.26 -0.15
CA LEU A 154 -4.14 -5.87 -0.42
C LEU A 154 -4.14 -7.38 -0.14
N MET A 155 -4.84 -7.84 0.90
CA MET A 155 -5.04 -9.27 1.16
C MET A 155 -5.82 -9.95 0.03
N ARG A 156 -6.90 -9.35 -0.49
CA ARG A 156 -7.63 -9.89 -1.65
C ARG A 156 -6.74 -9.97 -2.91
N ILE A 157 -5.92 -8.94 -3.16
CA ILE A 157 -4.92 -8.97 -4.25
C ILE A 157 -3.95 -10.15 -4.07
N ALA A 158 -3.47 -10.37 -2.85
CA ALA A 158 -2.59 -11.48 -2.53
C ALA A 158 -3.27 -12.85 -2.64
N GLU A 159 -4.55 -12.95 -2.30
CA GLU A 159 -5.36 -14.17 -2.46
C GLU A 159 -5.50 -14.55 -3.94
N GLU A 160 -5.86 -13.60 -4.81
CA GLU A 160 -5.99 -13.82 -6.25
C GLU A 160 -4.66 -14.25 -6.89
N LEU A 161 -3.53 -13.74 -6.39
CA LEU A 161 -2.18 -14.10 -6.86
C LEU A 161 -1.59 -15.32 -6.15
N GLY A 162 -2.21 -15.79 -5.06
CA GLY A 162 -1.83 -16.97 -4.30
C GLY A 162 -0.63 -16.79 -3.36
N PHE A 163 -0.49 -15.62 -2.72
CA PHE A 163 0.52 -15.33 -1.68
C PHE A 163 -0.03 -14.70 -0.39
N ALA A 164 -1.33 -14.86 -0.11
CA ALA A 164 -1.99 -14.24 1.05
C ALA A 164 -1.33 -14.63 2.40
N ASP A 165 -0.96 -15.90 2.57
CA ASP A 165 -0.31 -16.37 3.80
C ASP A 165 1.05 -15.69 4.00
N GLU A 166 1.86 -15.57 2.94
CA GLU A 166 3.15 -14.88 2.98
C GLU A 166 2.99 -13.37 3.26
N LEU A 167 1.93 -12.75 2.74
CA LEU A 167 1.62 -11.35 3.02
C LEU A 167 1.24 -11.16 4.49
N ALA A 168 0.31 -11.95 5.01
CA ALA A 168 -0.14 -11.87 6.41
C ALA A 168 1.04 -12.02 7.38
N GLU A 169 1.91 -13.00 7.16
CA GLU A 169 3.11 -13.20 7.97
C GLU A 169 4.06 -12.00 7.91
N ALA A 170 4.34 -11.49 6.71
CA ALA A 170 5.30 -10.41 6.50
C ALA A 170 4.80 -9.05 6.99
N ALA A 171 3.50 -8.78 6.86
CA ALA A 171 2.86 -7.53 7.25
C ALA A 171 2.38 -7.53 8.71
N GLY A 172 2.39 -8.69 9.38
CA GLY A 172 1.93 -8.83 10.76
C GLY A 172 0.43 -8.59 10.93
N ILE A 173 -0.35 -9.01 9.93
CA ILE A 173 -1.82 -8.87 9.91
C ILE A 173 -2.42 -10.23 10.25
N ASP A 174 -3.47 -10.25 11.06
CA ASP A 174 -4.22 -11.48 11.33
C ASP A 174 -5.00 -11.86 10.05
N GLY A 175 -4.69 -13.02 9.48
CA GLY A 175 -5.40 -13.59 8.32
C GLY A 175 -6.70 -14.31 8.66
#